data_AF-A0A2W1ASS4-F1
#
_entry.id   AF-A0A2W1ASS4-F1
#
_cell.length_a   1.000
_cell.length_b   1.000
_cell.length_c   1.000
_cell.angle_alpha   90.00
_cell.angle_beta   90.00
_cell.angle_gamma   90.00
#
_symmetry.space_group_name_H-M   'P 1'
#
loop_
_entity.id
_entity.type
_entity.pdbx_description
1 polymer ?
#
loop_
_entity_poly.entity_id
_entity_poly.type
_entity_poly.pdbx_seq_one_letter_code
_entity_poly.pdbx_strand_id
1 'polypeptide(L)' 'MFPRRTHEQKAALAKAITDVMVEIAETPREAIHVIIQDIPKDHWAQGGVLASEV' A
#
# COMPACT_ATOMS: atom_id res chain seq x y z
N MET A 1 -3.25 -0.57 5.27
CA MET A 1 -2.94 -1.92 5.80
C MET A 1 -2.54 -1.79 7.26
N PHE A 2 -2.75 -2.79 8.11
CA PHE A 2 -2.19 -2.75 9.46
C PHE A 2 -0.65 -2.73 9.40
N PRO A 3 0.03 -1.99 10.29
CA PRO A 3 1.48 -1.83 10.28
C PRO A 3 2.17 -3.15 10.64
N ARG A 4 2.33 -4.01 9.64
CA ARG A 4 3.02 -5.31 9.76
C ARG A 4 4.16 -5.45 8.76
N ARG A 5 4.37 -4.45 7.91
CA ARG A 5 5.39 -4.50 6.85
C ARG A 5 6.62 -3.72 7.28
N THR A 6 7.78 -4.34 7.10
CA THR A 6 9.07 -3.67 7.29
C THR A 6 9.30 -2.62 6.19
N HIS A 7 10.26 -1.74 6.41
CA HIS A 7 10.67 -0.76 5.39
C HIS A 7 11.11 -1.46 4.08
N GLU A 8 11.88 -2.54 4.17
CA GLU A 8 12.35 -3.32 3.02
C GLU A 8 11.19 -3.90 2.21
N GLN A 9 10.19 -4.48 2.88
CA GLN A 9 8.99 -5.00 2.22
C GLN A 9 8.20 -3.89 1.50
N LYS A 10 8.10 -2.70 2.11
CA LYS A 10 7.45 -1.54 1.47
C LYS A 10 8.21 -1.08 0.23
N ALA A 11 9.53 -1.02 0.29
CA ALA A 11 10.37 -0.66 -0.85
C ALA A 11 10.24 -1.68 -1.99
N ALA A 12 10.26 -2.98 -1.66
CA ALA A 12 10.07 -4.05 -2.65
C ALA A 12 8.69 -3.97 -3.33
N LEU A 13 7.62 -3.72 -2.56
CA LEU A 13 6.27 -3.52 -3.09
C LEU A 13 6.17 -2.31 -4.00
N ALA A 14 6.72 -1.16 -3.57
CA ALA A 14 6.72 0.05 -4.38
C ALA A 14 7.42 -0.18 -5.72
N LYS A 15 8.57 -0.87 -5.72
CA LYS A 15 9.28 -1.23 -6.95
C LYS A 15 8.43 -2.12 -7.85
N ALA A 16 7.89 -3.21 -7.31
CA ALA A 16 7.14 -4.20 -8.10
C ALA A 16 5.88 -3.59 -8.74
N ILE A 17 5.13 -2.77 -8.00
CA ILE A 17 3.93 -2.09 -8.52
C ILE A 17 4.34 -1.14 -9.66
N THR A 18 5.38 -0.34 -9.47
CA THR A 18 5.86 0.57 -10.52
C THR A 18 6.29 -0.20 -11.76
N ASP A 19 7.02 -1.31 -11.61
CA ASP A 19 7.46 -2.13 -12.74
C ASP A 19 6.27 -2.66 -13.55
N VAL A 20 5.23 -3.17 -12.89
CA VAL A 20 4.00 -3.66 -13.54
C VAL A 20 3.25 -2.54 -14.25
N MET A 21 3.22 -1.33 -13.68
CA MET A 21 2.58 -0.17 -14.30
C MET A 21 3.32 0.30 -15.56
N VAL A 22 4.66 0.24 -15.56
CA VAL A 22 5.44 0.50 -16.78
C VAL A 22 5.16 -0.56 -17.83
N GLU A 23 5.10 -1.84 -17.45
CA GLU A 23 4.93 -2.96 -18.38
C GLU A 23 3.53 -3.03 -18.99
N ILE A 24 2.48 -2.97 -18.16
CA ILE A 24 1.10 -3.23 -18.58
C ILE A 24 0.40 -1.95 -19.05
N ALA A 25 0.62 -0.85 -18.32
CA ALA A 25 -0.05 0.42 -18.58
C ALA A 25 0.83 1.41 -19.36
N GLU A 26 2.01 0.98 -19.81
CA GLU A 26 2.95 1.77 -20.63
C GLU A 26 3.22 3.17 -20.07
N THR A 27 3.16 3.31 -18.74
CA THR A 27 3.28 4.60 -18.07
C THR A 27 4.75 4.88 -17.73
N PRO A 28 5.29 6.08 -18.03
CA PRO A 28 6.66 6.42 -17.67
C PRO A 28 6.89 6.29 -16.16
N ARG A 29 8.04 5.72 -15.78
CA ARG A 29 8.37 5.40 -14.37
C ARG A 29 8.26 6.62 -13.47
N GLU A 30 8.73 7.76 -13.95
CA GLU A 30 8.77 9.05 -13.26
C GLU A 30 7.37 9.66 -13.02
N ALA A 31 6.35 9.22 -13.75
CA ALA A 31 4.97 9.65 -13.53
C ALA A 31 4.27 8.84 -12.42
N ILE A 32 4.82 7.68 -12.04
CA ILE A 32 4.19 6.74 -11.12
C ILE A 32 4.58 7.07 -9.67
N HIS A 33 3.56 7.31 -8.85
CA HIS A 33 3.71 7.53 -7.42
C HIS A 33 3.00 6.42 -6.64
N VAL A 34 3.74 5.72 -5.77
CA VAL A 34 3.18 4.66 -4.91
C VAL A 34 3.10 5.17 -3.48
N ILE A 35 1.88 5.25 -2.95
CA ILE A 35 1.62 5.64 -1.56
C ILE A 35 1.22 4.39 -0.77
N ILE A 36 2.01 4.03 0.23
CA ILE A 36 1.70 2.92 1.14
C ILE A 36 1.17 3.49 2.44
N GLN A 37 -0.14 3.34 2.67
CA GLN A 37 -0.80 3.80 3.89
C GLN A 37 -0.93 2.64 4.89
N ASP A 38 -0.28 2.80 6.04
CA ASP A 38 -0.53 1.95 7.19
C ASP A 38 -1.49 2.66 8.14
N ILE A 39 -2.66 2.03 8.35
CA ILE A 39 -3.71 2.57 9.20
C ILE A 39 -3.83 1.61 10.39
N PRO A 40 -3.61 2.08 11.62
CA PRO A 40 -3.84 1.30 12.82
C PRO A 40 -5.25 0.69 12.87
N LYS A 41 -5.39 -0.44 13.57
CA LYS A 41 -6.65 -1.20 13.64
C LYS A 41 -7.81 -0.40 14.25
N ASP A 42 -7.50 0.46 15.19
CA ASP A 42 -8.39 1.40 15.88
C ASP A 42 -8.70 2.66 15.06
N HIS A 43 -8.05 2.85 13.91
CA HIS A 43 -8.32 3.96 12.97
C HIS A 43 -9.05 3.50 11.70
N TRP A 44 -9.40 2.22 11.59
CA TRP A 44 -10.08 1.64 10.43
C TRP A 44 -11.39 0.98 10.85
N ALA A 45 -12.52 1.46 10.32
CA ALA A 45 -13.84 0.92 10.62
C ALA A 45 -14.50 0.32 9.37
N GLN A 46 -15.23 -0.78 9.55
CA GLN A 46 -16.13 -1.33 8.54
C GLN A 46 -17.47 -1.64 9.18
N GLY A 47 -18.57 -1.16 8.59
CA GLY A 47 -19.91 -1.38 9.16
C GLY A 47 -20.11 -0.75 10.55
N GLY A 48 -19.34 0.29 10.88
CA GLY A 48 -19.40 0.96 12.19
C GLY A 48 -18.61 0.27 13.30
N VAL A 49 -17.89 -0.81 13.01
CA VAL A 49 -17.05 -1.54 13.99
C VAL A 49 -15.58 -1.30 13.66
N LEU A 50 -14.76 -0.97 14.66
CA LEU A 50 -13.31 -0.81 14.47
C LEU A 50 -12.65 -2.16 14.18
N ALA A 51 -11.64 -2.20 13.31
CA ALA A 51 -10.90 -3.42 13.03
C ALA A 51 -10.05 -3.92 14.21
N SER A 52 -9.96 -3.13 15.29
CA SER A 52 -9.43 -3.55 16.60
C SER A 52 -10.43 -4.35 17.43
N GLU A 53 -11.73 -4.23 17.16
CA GLU A 53 -12.83 -4.89 17.87
C GLU A 53 -13.23 -6.21 17.19
N VAL A 54 -12.54 -6.58 16.10
CA VAL A 54 -12.69 -7.82 15.33
C VAL A 54 -11.41 -8.64 15.34
#